data_AF-A0A7Y2ZDS7-F1
#
_entry.id   AF-A0A7Y2ZDS7-F1
#
_cell.length_a   1.000
_cell.length_b   1.000
_cell.length_c   1.000
_cell.angle_alpha   90.00
_cell.angle_beta   90.00
_cell.angle_gamma   90.00
#
_symmetry.space_group_name_H-M   'P 1'
#
loop_
_entity.id
_entity.type
_entity.pdbx_description
1 polymer ?
#
loop_
_entity_poly.entity_id
_entity_poly.type
_entity_poly.pdbx_seq_one_letter_code
_entity_poly.pdbx_strand_id
1 'polypeptide(L)' 'MPRRIERLNEQLKRELAIHIRGGLRDPRIQGVAVTAVRTTPDLNLARVLVRLEGTDAEKRQTLDGLDRAAPFL' A
#
# COMPACT_ATOMS: atom_id res chain seq x y z
N MET A 1 -16.34 12.38 -17.54
CA MET A 1 -15.77 11.02 -17.55
C MET A 1 -14.44 11.01 -16.80
N PRO A 2 -14.38 10.84 -15.47
CA PRO A 2 -13.13 10.85 -14.70
C PRO A 2 -12.38 9.50 -14.81
N ARG A 3 -12.32 8.93 -16.01
CA ARG A 3 -11.81 7.59 -16.29
C ARG A 3 -10.28 7.48 -16.17
N ARG A 4 -9.57 8.61 -16.05
CA ARG A 4 -8.10 8.67 -15.96
C ARG A 4 -7.61 8.38 -14.55
N ILE A 5 -8.22 9.00 -13.53
CA ILE A 5 -7.80 8.82 -12.13
C ILE A 5 -8.10 7.39 -11.66
N GLU A 6 -9.26 6.82 -12.01
CA GLU A 6 -9.59 5.44 -11.66
C GLU A 6 -8.61 4.43 -12.27
N ARG A 7 -8.25 4.61 -13.55
CA ARG A 7 -7.24 3.76 -14.20
C ARG A 7 -5.87 3.90 -13.56
N LEU A 8 -5.49 5.13 -13.18
CA LEU A 8 -4.24 5.39 -12.48
C LEU A 8 -4.24 4.72 -11.10
N ASN A 9 -5.33 4.82 -10.35
CA ASN A 9 -5.49 4.19 -9.04
C ASN A 9 -5.36 2.66 -9.12
N GLU A 10 -5.98 2.04 -10.12
CA GLU A 10 -5.87 0.58 -10.34
C GLU A 10 -4.46 0.16 -10.75
N GLN A 11 -3.78 0.98 -11.55
CA GLN A 11 -2.40 0.72 -11.95
C GLN A 11 -1.44 0.86 -10.75
N LEU A 12 -1.57 1.94 -9.97
CA LEU A 12 -0.83 2.15 -8.71
C LEU A 12 -1.07 1.00 -7.73
N LYS A 13 -2.33 0.58 -7.56
CA LYS A 13 -2.68 -0.56 -6.71
C LYS A 13 -1.93 -1.82 -7.12
N ARG A 14 -1.88 -2.12 -8.42
CA ARG A 14 -1.22 -3.32 -8.94
C ARG A 14 0.29 -3.27 -8.73
N GLU A 15 0.92 -2.15 -9.06
CA GLU A 15 2.37 -1.95 -8.87
C GLU A 15 2.75 -2.01 -7.40
N LEU A 16 2.07 -1.27 -6.53
CA LEU A 16 2.29 -1.31 -5.08
C LEU A 16 2.10 -2.73 -4.52
N ALA A 17 1.09 -3.47 -4.97
CA ALA A 17 0.88 -4.84 -4.53
C ALA A 17 2.00 -5.80 -4.99
N ILE A 18 2.65 -5.55 -6.12
CA ILE A 18 3.81 -6.31 -6.58
C ILE A 18 5.03 -5.91 -5.76
N HIS A 19 5.27 -4.61 -5.57
CA HIS A 19 6.44 -4.08 -4.88
C HIS A 19 6.44 -4.43 -3.39
N ILE A 20 5.29 -4.34 -2.71
CA ILE A 20 5.16 -4.73 -1.30
C ILE A 20 5.41 -6.24 -1.12
N ARG A 21 4.96 -7.09 -2.06
CA ARG A 21 5.19 -8.55 -1.98
C ARG A 21 6.62 -8.97 -2.35
N GLY A 22 7.26 -8.26 -3.28
CA GLY A 22 8.58 -8.63 -3.80
C GLY A 22 9.76 -7.92 -3.12
N GLY A 23 9.57 -6.69 -2.65
CA GLY A 23 10.62 -5.81 -2.16
C GLY A 23 10.77 -5.78 -0.63
N LEU A 24 9.69 -5.95 0.12
CA LEU A 24 9.75 -5.98 1.59
C LEU A 24 10.09 -7.40 2.08
N ARG A 25 11.39 -7.68 2.18
CA ARG A 25 11.91 -8.85 2.93
C ARG A 25 11.94 -8.59 4.45
N ASP A 26 10.98 -7.85 4.99
CA ASP A 26 10.85 -7.72 6.43
C ASP A 26 9.89 -8.82 6.94
N PRO A 27 10.36 -9.80 7.74
CA PRO A 27 9.50 -10.85 8.29
C PRO A 27 8.39 -10.30 9.19
N ARG A 28 8.43 -9.02 9.58
CA ARG A 28 7.34 -8.35 10.32
C ARG A 28 6.20 -7.93 9.40
N ILE A 29 6.46 -7.76 8.11
CA ILE A 29 5.47 -7.29 7.13
C ILE A 29 4.93 -8.52 6.38
N GLN A 30 4.26 -9.39 7.12
CA GLN A 30 3.60 -10.59 6.59
C GLN A 30 2.09 -10.38 6.50
N GLY A 31 1.46 -10.96 5.47
CA GLY A 31 0.00 -10.92 5.32
C GLY A 31 -0.57 -9.55 4.93
N VAL A 32 0.19 -8.68 4.25
CA VAL A 32 -0.30 -7.38 3.79
C VAL A 32 -0.93 -7.47 2.41
N ALA A 33 -2.19 -7.04 2.30
CA ALA A 33 -2.90 -6.97 1.02
C ALA A 33 -3.38 -5.54 0.74
N VAL A 34 -2.98 -4.97 -0.40
CA VAL A 34 -3.49 -3.66 -0.86
C VAL A 34 -4.90 -3.83 -1.39
N THR A 35 -5.87 -3.21 -0.71
CA THR A 35 -7.29 -3.31 -1.05
C THR A 35 -7.72 -2.22 -2.03
N ALA A 36 -7.27 -0.99 -1.82
CA ALA A 36 -7.58 0.15 -2.69
C ALA A 36 -6.51 1.23 -2.61
N VAL A 37 -6.40 2.03 -3.67
CA VAL A 37 -5.59 3.24 -3.73
C VAL A 37 -6.49 4.38 -4.16
N ARG A 38 -6.40 5.50 -3.45
CA ARG A 38 -7.11 6.74 -3.77
C ARG A 38 -6.12 7.87 -3.90
N THR A 39 -5.89 8.30 -5.13
CA THR A 39 -5.03 9.44 -5.42
C THR A 39 -5.85 10.73 -5.40
N THR A 40 -5.27 11.81 -4.87
CA THR A 40 -5.87 13.13 -4.93
C THR A 40 -5.91 13.64 -6.38
N PRO A 41 -6.82 14.57 -6.72
CA PRO A 41 -6.96 15.09 -8.08
C PRO A 41 -5.70 15.79 -8.62
N ASP A 42 -4.88 16.35 -7.72
CA ASP A 42 -3.59 16.99 -8.00
C ASP A 42 -2.41 15.99 -8.06
N LEU A 43 -2.67 14.68 -7.87
CA LEU A 43 -1.70 13.59 -7.93
C LEU A 43 -0.54 13.67 -6.92
N ASN A 44 -0.56 14.63 -6.00
CA ASN A 44 0.49 14.82 -5.01
C ASN A 44 0.43 13.82 -3.86
N LEU A 45 -0.77 13.31 -3.53
CA LEU A 45 -0.97 12.41 -2.40
C LEU A 45 -1.76 11.18 -2.85
N ALA A 46 -1.32 10.00 -2.39
CA ALA A 46 -2.05 8.75 -2.57
C ALA A 46 -2.36 8.14 -1.21
N ARG A 47 -3.65 7.86 -0.96
CA ARG A 47 -4.09 7.10 0.21
C ARG A 47 -4.18 5.63 -0.17
N VAL A 48 -3.33 4.82 0.42
CA VAL A 48 -3.30 3.36 0.23
C VAL A 48 -4.03 2.68 1.38
N LEU A 49 -5.01 1.84 1.06
CA LEU A 49 -5.78 1.06 2.02
C LEU A 49 -5.22 -0.37 2.01
N VAL A 50 -4.69 -0.80 3.14
CA VAL A 50 -4.14 -2.15 3.31
C VAL A 50 -4.97 -2.95 4.32
N ARG A 51 -5.15 -4.24 4.02
CA ARG A 51 -5.60 -5.23 5.00
C ARG A 51 -4.37 -5.89 5.58
N LEU A 52 -4.36 -6.01 6.90
CA LEU A 52 -3.34 -6.68 7.68
C LEU A 52 -3.99 -7.85 8.42
N GLU A 53 -3.32 -9.00 8.42
CA GLU A 53 -3.71 -10.17 9.20
C GLU A 53 -2.89 -10.26 10.49
N GLY A 54 -3.45 -10.87 11.54
CA GLY A 54 -2.78 -11.05 12.84
C GLY A 54 -3.40 -10.24 13.99
N THR A 55 -2.68 -10.25 15.11
CA THR A 55 -3.01 -9.54 16.36
C THR A 55 -2.75 -8.04 16.25
N ASP A 56 -3.31 -7.25 17.18
CA ASP A 56 -3.12 -5.79 17.15
C ASP A 56 -1.66 -5.36 17.38
N ALA A 57 -0.86 -6.19 18.05
CA ALA A 57 0.58 -5.96 18.19
C ALA A 57 1.30 -6.12 16.84
N GLU A 58 1.01 -7.20 16.12
CA GLU A 58 1.58 -7.46 14.79
C GLU A 58 1.15 -6.38 13.80
N LYS A 59 -0.13 -5.99 13.79
CA LYS A 59 -0.63 -4.89 12.93
C LYS A 59 0.14 -3.59 13.16
N ARG A 60 0.41 -3.21 14.41
CA ARG A 60 1.17 -2.00 14.72
C ARG A 60 2.61 -2.09 14.22
N GLN A 61 3.25 -3.25 14.39
CA GLN A 61 4.60 -3.47 13.92
C GLN A 61 4.69 -3.44 12.39
N THR A 62 3.68 -4.00 11.71
CA THR A 62 3.57 -3.95 10.25
C THR A 62 3.32 -2.54 9.74
N LEU A 63 2.47 -1.76 10.43
CA LEU A 63 2.25 -0.35 10.08
C LEU A 63 3.54 0.47 10.22
N ASP A 64 4.29 0.30 11.30
CA ASP A 64 5.59 0.97 11.50
C ASP A 64 6.60 0.57 10.41
N GLY A 65 6.61 -0.71 10.02
CA GLY A 65 7.43 -1.20 8.91
C GLY A 65 7.03 -0.61 7.55
N LEU A 66 5.73 -0.52 7.27
CA LEU A 66 5.20 0.09 6.04
C LEU A 66 5.48 1.59 5.98
N ASP A 67 5.39 2.30 7.11
CA ASP A 67 5.64 3.75 7.18
C ASP A 67 7.12 4.06 6.91
N ARG A 68 8.04 3.22 7.43
CA ARG A 68 9.47 3.30 7.07
C ARG A 68 9.76 2.93 5.62
N ALA A 69 8.97 2.05 5.02
CA ALA A 69 9.13 1.63 3.64
C ALA A 69 8.47 2.59 2.64
N ALA A 70 7.55 3.45 3.08
CA ALA A 70 6.81 4.38 2.24
C ALA A 70 7.70 5.30 1.37
N PRO A 71 8.88 5.79 1.82
CA PRO A 71 9.79 6.58 0.98
C PRO A 71 10.50 5.78 -0.12
N PHE A 72 10.52 4.44 -0.02
CA PHE A 72 11.19 3.53 -0.93
C PHE A 72 10.24 2.83 -1.92
N LEU A 73 8.93 3.11 -1.81
CA LEU A 73 7.84 2.60 -2.64
C LEU A 73 7.40 3.66 -3.65
#